data_AF-A0A2V9V524-F1
#
_entry.id   AF-A0A2V9V524-F1
#
_cell.length_a   1.000
_cell.length_b   1.000
_cell.length_c   1.000
_cell.angle_alpha   90.00
_cell.angle_beta   90.00
_cell.angle_gamma   90.00
#
_symmetry.space_group_name_H-M   'P 1'
#
loop_
_entity.id
_entity.type
_entity.pdbx_description
1 polymer ?
#
loop_
_entity_poly.entity_id
_entity_poly.type
_entity_poly.pdbx_seq_one_letter_code
_entity_poly.pdbx_strand_id
1 'polypeptide(L)'
;MLGGSEQTNVIPPDAWANLDVRLLPGEDPKPFLGSIRQVVNDPDVTVDPQNAEFRVANASPTDTVLFDAIRRVAQQYFPGTPVVPRLTSGYTENQRYRPLGINAYGFSPFTATQEEGNTEHGNDERIRVEELRRGPKVLYDVVASVAGTR
;
A
#
# COMPACT_ATOMS: atom_id res chain seq x y z
N MET A 1 5.79 -17.49 1.83
CA MET A 1 6.40 -18.58 2.64
C MET A 1 6.16 -19.89 1.92
N LEU A 2 7.07 -20.84 2.01
CA LEU A 2 6.89 -22.19 1.48
C LEU A 2 7.48 -23.20 2.47
N GLY A 3 6.95 -24.41 2.50
CA GLY A 3 7.36 -25.46 3.44
C GLY A 3 7.10 -26.86 2.92
N GLY A 4 7.78 -27.83 3.52
CA GLY A 4 7.71 -29.24 3.18
C GLY A 4 8.38 -30.06 4.28
N SER A 5 9.57 -30.61 4.03
CA SER A 5 10.33 -31.34 5.04
C SER A 5 11.19 -30.42 5.91
N GLU A 6 11.22 -30.71 7.21
CA GLU A 6 12.13 -30.10 8.18
C GLU A 6 13.51 -30.78 8.21
N GLN A 7 13.66 -31.94 7.54
CA GLN A 7 14.91 -32.72 7.51
C GLN A 7 15.34 -33.06 6.09
N THR A 8 16.65 -33.01 5.84
CA THR A 8 17.23 -33.22 4.50
C THR A 8 17.13 -34.67 4.00
N ASN A 9 16.90 -35.65 4.88
CA ASN A 9 16.83 -37.08 4.58
C ASN A 9 15.42 -37.68 4.74
N VAL A 10 14.40 -36.85 4.89
CA VAL A 10 12.99 -37.29 5.00
C VAL A 10 12.19 -36.71 3.84
N ILE A 11 11.51 -37.58 3.09
CA ILE A 11 10.53 -37.18 2.08
C ILE A 11 9.27 -36.70 2.83
N PRO A 12 8.81 -35.45 2.64
CA PRO A 12 7.64 -34.95 3.35
C PRO A 12 6.35 -35.56 2.77
N PRO A 13 5.33 -35.80 3.60
CA PRO A 13 4.02 -36.23 3.11
C PRO A 13 3.29 -35.11 2.35
N ASP A 14 3.56 -33.85 2.67
CA ASP A 14 2.91 -32.66 2.12
C ASP A 14 3.91 -31.53 1.86
N ALA A 15 3.59 -30.65 0.93
CA ALA A 15 4.27 -29.36 0.73
C ALA A 15 3.24 -28.24 0.56
N TRP A 16 3.60 -27.03 0.96
CA TRP A 16 2.69 -25.88 0.92
C TRP A 16 3.42 -24.58 0.58
N ALA A 17 2.66 -23.61 0.06
CA ALA A 17 3.13 -22.26 -0.19
C ALA A 17 2.02 -21.23 0.05
N ASN A 18 2.39 -20.10 0.64
CA ASN A 18 1.53 -18.93 0.77
C ASN A 18 1.88 -17.92 -0.33
N LEU A 19 0.88 -17.57 -1.12
CA LEU A 19 0.96 -16.53 -2.14
C LEU A 19 0.34 -15.24 -1.61
N ASP A 20 1.13 -14.17 -1.59
CA ASP A 20 0.66 -12.81 -1.31
C ASP A 20 0.55 -12.04 -2.63
N VAL A 21 -0.68 -11.83 -3.10
CA VAL A 21 -0.92 -11.23 -4.41
C VAL A 21 -1.47 -9.82 -4.26
N ARG A 22 -0.85 -8.88 -4.98
CA ARG A 22 -1.30 -7.48 -5.08
C ARG A 22 -2.01 -7.27 -6.41
N LEU A 23 -3.34 -7.22 -6.37
CA LEU A 23 -4.17 -6.91 -7.53
C LEU A 23 -4.29 -5.40 -7.72
N LEU A 24 -4.45 -4.98 -8.97
CA LEU A 24 -4.66 -3.59 -9.34
C LEU A 24 -6.11 -3.16 -9.10
N PRO A 25 -6.37 -1.86 -8.85
CA PRO A 25 -7.74 -1.34 -8.80
C PRO A 25 -8.52 -1.71 -10.07
N GLY A 26 -9.71 -2.29 -9.88
CA GLY A 26 -10.57 -2.76 -10.97
C GLY A 26 -10.48 -4.27 -11.24
N GLU A 27 -9.50 -4.98 -10.68
CA GLU A 27 -9.43 -6.44 -10.75
C GLU A 27 -10.30 -7.11 -9.68
N ASP A 28 -10.98 -8.20 -10.05
CA ASP A 28 -11.76 -9.03 -9.11
C ASP A 28 -10.90 -10.21 -8.61
N PRO A 29 -10.67 -10.33 -7.29
CA PRO A 29 -9.93 -11.43 -6.69
C PRO A 29 -10.49 -12.83 -6.97
N LYS A 30 -11.81 -12.97 -7.16
CA LYS A 30 -12.45 -14.29 -7.36
C LYS A 30 -12.12 -14.90 -8.73
N PRO A 31 -12.33 -14.21 -9.86
CA PRO A 31 -11.83 -14.66 -11.16
C PRO A 31 -10.32 -14.92 -11.15
N PHE A 32 -9.54 -14.05 -10.50
CA PHE A 32 -8.09 -14.22 -10.42
C PHE A 32 -7.69 -15.53 -9.70
N LEU A 33 -8.32 -15.86 -8.57
CA LEU A 33 -8.12 -17.16 -7.90
C LEU A 33 -8.49 -18.32 -8.82
N GLY A 34 -9.56 -18.16 -9.62
CA GLY A 34 -9.93 -19.13 -10.66
C GLY A 34 -8.82 -19.33 -11.69
N SER A 35 -8.16 -18.26 -12.14
CA SER A 35 -7.02 -18.33 -13.05
C SER A 35 -5.82 -19.05 -12.42
N ILE A 36 -5.53 -18.85 -11.13
CA ILE A 36 -4.46 -19.60 -10.45
C ILE A 36 -4.79 -21.10 -10.47
N ARG A 37 -6.01 -21.47 -10.09
CA ARG A 37 -6.46 -22.89 -10.11
C ARG A 37 -6.33 -23.50 -11.49
N GLN A 38 -6.69 -22.75 -12.53
CA GLN A 38 -6.56 -23.20 -13.92
C GLN A 38 -5.10 -23.35 -14.38
N VAL A 39 -4.18 -22.50 -13.90
CA VAL A 39 -2.75 -22.62 -14.24
C VAL A 39 -2.11 -23.81 -13.53
N VAL A 40 -2.46 -24.03 -12.25
CA VAL A 40 -1.97 -25.18 -11.48
C VAL A 40 -2.46 -26.49 -12.08
N ASN A 41 -3.78 -26.61 -12.30
CA ASN A 41 -4.41 -27.75 -12.99
C ASN A 41 -3.88 -29.14 -12.58
N ASP A 42 -3.64 -29.31 -11.28
CA ASP A 42 -3.15 -30.56 -10.69
C ASP A 42 -4.17 -31.01 -9.63
N PRO A 43 -4.77 -32.22 -9.76
CA PRO A 43 -5.76 -32.71 -8.81
C PRO A 43 -5.20 -32.95 -7.41
N ASP A 44 -3.88 -33.10 -7.25
CA ASP A 44 -3.21 -33.31 -5.96
C ASP A 44 -2.84 -31.98 -5.27
N VAL A 45 -3.11 -30.83 -5.92
CA VAL A 45 -2.81 -29.49 -5.37
C VAL A 45 -4.09 -28.74 -5.04
N THR A 46 -4.22 -28.33 -3.78
CA THR A 46 -5.31 -27.45 -3.33
C THR A 46 -4.87 -25.99 -3.34
N VAL A 47 -5.68 -25.12 -3.94
CA VAL A 47 -5.45 -23.67 -3.96
C VAL A 47 -6.66 -22.96 -3.36
N ASP A 48 -6.51 -22.46 -2.14
CA ASP A 48 -7.57 -21.78 -1.40
C ASP A 48 -7.11 -20.44 -0.83
N PRO A 49 -8.02 -19.46 -0.71
CA PRO A 49 -7.68 -18.20 -0.08
C PRO A 49 -7.51 -18.39 1.42
N GLN A 50 -6.47 -17.77 1.98
CA GLN A 50 -6.22 -17.83 3.43
C GLN A 50 -7.33 -17.15 4.26
N ASN A 51 -8.05 -16.19 3.66
CA ASN A 51 -9.20 -15.50 4.26
C ASN A 51 -10.41 -15.59 3.33
N ALA A 52 -11.60 -15.78 3.90
CA ALA A 52 -12.84 -15.86 3.14
C ALA A 52 -13.22 -14.53 2.46
N GLU A 53 -12.86 -13.40 3.08
CA GLU A 53 -13.11 -12.08 2.54
C GLU A 53 -11.90 -11.55 1.76
N PHE A 54 -12.12 -11.28 0.47
CA PHE A 54 -11.13 -10.58 -0.34
C PHE A 54 -11.22 -9.08 -0.14
N ARG A 55 -10.05 -8.44 -0.01
CA ARG A 55 -9.94 -6.99 -0.02
C ARG A 55 -9.81 -6.51 -1.46
N VAL A 56 -10.83 -5.82 -1.98
CA VAL A 56 -10.84 -5.34 -3.36
C VAL A 56 -10.00 -4.08 -3.50
N ALA A 57 -8.97 -4.12 -4.34
CA ALA A 57 -8.10 -2.98 -4.59
C ALA A 57 -8.90 -1.78 -5.11
N ASN A 58 -8.60 -0.59 -4.59
CA ASN A 58 -9.28 0.64 -4.97
C ASN A 58 -8.32 1.84 -4.92
N ALA A 59 -8.73 2.92 -5.56
CA ALA A 59 -7.97 4.17 -5.60
C ALA A 59 -8.94 5.35 -5.60
N SER A 60 -8.45 6.50 -5.11
CA SER A 60 -9.14 7.78 -5.33
C SER A 60 -8.66 8.37 -6.65
N PRO A 61 -9.51 9.12 -7.38
CA PRO A 61 -9.08 9.77 -8.60
C PRO A 61 -8.13 10.93 -8.29
N THR A 62 -7.46 11.52 -9.28
CA THR A 62 -6.47 12.59 -9.07
C THR A 62 -7.02 13.98 -9.33
N ASP A 63 -8.24 14.11 -9.85
CA ASP A 63 -8.96 15.35 -10.12
C ASP A 63 -9.82 15.77 -8.92
N THR A 64 -9.20 15.88 -7.74
CA THR A 64 -9.91 16.23 -6.50
C THR A 64 -9.31 17.45 -5.82
N VAL A 65 -10.15 18.17 -5.06
CA VAL A 65 -9.74 19.32 -4.25
C VAL A 65 -8.57 18.98 -3.32
N LEU A 66 -8.60 17.78 -2.71
CA LEU A 66 -7.54 17.33 -1.80
C LEU A 66 -6.23 17.02 -2.55
N PHE A 67 -6.30 16.38 -3.72
CA PHE A 67 -5.10 16.12 -4.52
C PHE A 67 -4.45 17.42 -5.02
N ASP A 68 -5.27 18.38 -5.45
CA ASP A 68 -4.78 19.71 -5.85
C ASP A 68 -4.18 20.50 -4.69
N ALA A 69 -4.75 20.37 -3.49
CA ALA A 69 -4.19 20.96 -2.27
C ALA A 69 -2.81 20.37 -1.96
N ILE A 70 -2.66 19.04 -2.01
CA ILE A 70 -1.38 18.35 -1.85
C ILE A 70 -0.35 18.88 -2.86
N ARG A 71 -0.72 18.99 -4.15
CA ARG A 71 0.15 19.55 -5.19
C ARG A 71 0.63 20.96 -4.87
N ARG A 72 -0.30 21.85 -4.50
CA ARG A 72 0.00 23.26 -4.21
C ARG A 72 0.90 23.42 -2.99
N VAL A 73 0.59 22.72 -1.89
CA VAL A 73 1.38 22.79 -0.65
C VAL A 73 2.75 22.14 -0.85
N ALA A 74 2.83 20.98 -1.52
CA ALA A 74 4.12 20.34 -1.82
C ALA A 74 5.06 21.28 -2.57
N GLN A 75 4.56 22.06 -3.54
CA GLN A 75 5.38 23.04 -4.28
C GLN A 75 5.95 24.16 -3.41
N GLN A 76 5.30 24.52 -2.29
CA GLN A 76 5.79 25.55 -1.36
C GLN A 76 6.97 25.04 -0.54
N TYR A 77 6.94 23.77 -0.14
CA TYR A 77 7.98 23.15 0.71
C TYR A 77 9.08 22.45 -0.08
N PHE A 78 8.77 21.99 -1.29
CA PHE A 78 9.65 21.23 -2.17
C PHE A 78 9.58 21.77 -3.60
N PRO A 79 10.10 22.99 -3.86
CA PRO A 79 9.96 23.64 -5.16
C PRO A 79 10.59 22.83 -6.29
N GLY A 80 9.81 22.59 -7.35
CA GLY A 80 10.26 21.88 -8.55
C GLY A 80 10.09 20.36 -8.48
N THR A 81 9.60 19.83 -7.36
CA THR A 81 9.30 18.40 -7.20
C THR A 81 7.87 18.09 -7.68
N PRO A 82 7.69 17.22 -8.69
CA PRO A 82 6.35 16.84 -9.12
C PRO A 82 5.67 15.93 -8.10
N VAL A 83 4.37 16.13 -7.89
CA VAL A 83 3.52 15.18 -7.17
C VAL A 83 2.95 14.19 -8.17
N VAL A 84 3.26 12.91 -7.99
CA VAL A 84 2.79 11.83 -8.85
C VAL A 84 1.96 10.82 -8.04
N PRO A 85 0.84 10.31 -8.58
CA PRO A 85 0.10 9.26 -7.92
C PRO A 85 0.92 7.96 -7.91
N ARG A 86 0.93 7.28 -6.77
CA ARG A 86 1.55 5.97 -6.60
C ARG A 86 0.56 5.01 -5.95
N LEU A 87 0.50 3.79 -6.46
CA LEU A 87 -0.12 2.67 -5.76
C LEU A 87 0.90 2.03 -4.84
N THR A 88 0.56 1.91 -3.55
CA THR A 88 1.38 1.20 -2.58
C THR A 88 1.08 -0.30 -2.64
N SER A 89 2.11 -1.13 -2.51
CA SER A 89 1.96 -2.57 -2.30
C SER A 89 1.56 -2.91 -0.87
N GLY A 90 1.62 -1.94 0.05
CA GLY A 90 1.16 -2.08 1.43
C GLY A 90 -0.35 -1.88 1.57
N TYR A 91 -0.85 -2.05 2.79
CA TYR A 91 -2.24 -1.76 3.15
C TYR A 91 -2.34 -0.44 3.93
N THR A 92 -3.42 0.29 3.71
CA THR A 92 -3.81 1.47 4.50
C THR A 92 -5.33 1.48 4.68
N GLU A 93 -5.83 2.14 5.74
CA GLU A 93 -7.26 2.30 6.01
C GLU A 93 -8.01 3.05 4.90
N ASN A 94 -7.29 3.74 4.00
CA ASN A 94 -7.87 4.39 2.83
C ASN A 94 -8.73 3.42 1.99
N GLN A 95 -8.36 2.14 1.94
CA GLN A 95 -9.16 1.13 1.25
C GLN A 95 -10.58 1.00 1.82
N ARG A 96 -10.78 1.26 3.11
CA ARG A 96 -12.07 1.21 3.80
C ARG A 96 -12.85 2.53 3.70
N TYR A 97 -12.16 3.67 3.62
CA TYR A 97 -12.82 4.98 3.55
C TYR A 97 -13.36 5.31 2.16
N ARG A 98 -12.69 4.90 1.08
CA ARG A 98 -13.11 5.20 -0.29
C ARG A 98 -14.52 4.70 -0.65
N PRO A 99 -14.94 3.47 -0.25
CA PRO A 99 -16.33 3.03 -0.45
C PRO A 99 -17.39 3.90 0.24
N LEU A 100 -17.01 4.70 1.24
CA LEU A 100 -17.90 5.65 1.91
C LEU A 100 -18.01 6.99 1.16
N GLY A 101 -17.42 7.12 -0.03
CA GLY A 101 -17.38 8.35 -0.81
C GLY A 101 -16.28 9.33 -0.38
N ILE A 102 -15.33 8.90 0.45
CA ILE A 102 -14.24 9.75 0.95
C ILE A 102 -13.03 9.63 0.03
N ASN A 103 -12.61 10.75 -0.57
CA ASN A 103 -11.33 10.82 -1.28
C ASN A 103 -10.17 10.72 -0.28
N ALA A 104 -9.34 9.68 -0.42
CA ALA A 104 -8.32 9.32 0.56
C ALA A 104 -7.00 8.92 -0.12
N TYR A 105 -5.92 9.62 0.24
CA TYR A 105 -4.57 9.44 -0.29
C TYR A 105 -3.59 9.11 0.83
N GLY A 106 -2.59 8.28 0.55
CA GLY A 106 -1.41 8.19 1.41
C GLY A 106 -0.53 9.40 1.13
N PHE A 107 -0.20 10.16 2.18
CA PHE A 107 0.64 11.35 2.06
C PHE A 107 1.63 11.39 3.21
N SER A 108 2.92 11.23 2.90
CA SER A 108 4.01 11.43 3.85
C SER A 108 4.47 12.88 3.75
N PRO A 109 4.30 13.71 4.80
CA PRO A 109 4.59 15.14 4.73
C PRO A 109 6.09 15.48 4.89
N PHE A 110 6.97 14.52 4.62
CA PHE A 110 8.41 14.60 4.83
C PHE A 110 9.18 13.91 3.70
N THR A 111 10.48 14.17 3.60
CA THR A 111 11.37 13.39 2.74
C THR A 111 12.23 12.45 3.56
N ALA A 112 12.50 11.27 3.02
CA ALA A 112 13.42 10.31 3.59
C ALA A 112 14.51 10.00 2.56
N THR A 113 15.74 9.88 3.03
CA THR A 113 16.82 9.24 2.28
C THR A 113 16.51 7.75 2.11
N GLN A 114 17.22 7.09 1.19
CA GLN A 114 17.08 5.65 1.02
C GLN A 114 17.45 4.88 2.29
N GLU A 115 18.48 5.33 3.03
CA GLU A 115 18.86 4.74 4.30
C GLU A 115 17.74 4.82 5.32
N GLU A 116 17.14 6.00 5.51
CA GLU A 116 16.01 6.19 6.43
C GLU A 116 14.82 5.31 6.04
N GLY A 117 14.45 5.29 4.75
CA GLY A 117 13.35 4.46 4.26
C GLY A 117 13.58 2.95 4.44
N ASN A 118 14.82 2.49 4.38
CA ASN A 118 15.16 1.08 4.65
C ASN A 118 15.01 0.68 6.13
N THR A 119 14.84 1.66 7.03
CA THR A 119 14.61 1.39 8.46
C THR A 119 13.12 1.25 8.80
N GLU A 120 12.20 1.53 7.88
CA GLU A 120 10.76 1.31 8.08
C GLU A 120 10.50 -0.17 8.43
N HIS A 121 9.87 -0.42 9.58
CA HIS A 121 9.64 -1.77 10.14
C HIS A 121 10.93 -2.58 10.41
N GLY A 122 12.07 -1.89 10.46
CA GLY A 122 13.39 -2.47 10.73
C GLY A 122 13.92 -2.11 12.11
N ASN A 123 15.18 -2.49 12.36
CA ASN A 123 15.90 -2.05 13.54
C ASN A 123 16.25 -0.56 13.43
N ASP A 124 16.16 0.16 14.55
CA ASP A 124 16.49 1.58 14.65
C ASP A 124 15.77 2.46 13.61
N GLU A 125 14.47 2.21 13.42
CA GLU A 125 13.58 3.05 12.60
C GLU A 125 13.72 4.53 13.00
N ARG A 126 14.11 5.37 12.03
CA ARG A 126 14.46 6.77 12.30
C ARG A 126 14.25 7.69 11.11
N ILE A 127 14.17 8.97 11.42
CA ILE A 127 14.20 10.06 10.46
C ILE A 127 14.96 11.26 11.04
N ARG A 128 15.51 12.12 10.18
CA ARG A 128 16.11 13.39 10.60
C ARG A 128 15.11 14.26 11.38
N VAL A 129 15.59 14.87 12.45
CA VAL A 129 14.81 15.77 13.33
C VAL A 129 14.20 16.95 12.56
N GLU A 130 14.86 17.43 11.51
CA GLU A 130 14.34 18.50 10.66
C GLU A 130 13.04 18.11 9.95
N GLU A 131 12.93 16.86 9.49
CA GLU A 131 11.74 16.33 8.83
C GLU A 131 10.60 16.16 9.83
N LEU A 132 10.92 15.67 11.04
CA LEU A 132 9.95 15.59 12.14
C LEU A 132 9.39 16.96 12.53
N ARG A 133 10.22 18.02 12.47
CA ARG A 133 9.78 19.39 12.77
C ARG A 133 8.98 20.02 11.63
N ARG A 134 9.35 19.76 10.37
CA ARG A 134 8.70 20.34 9.19
C ARG A 134 7.39 19.61 8.84
N GLY A 135 7.37 18.29 8.90
CA GLY A 135 6.27 17.46 8.44
C GLY A 135 4.89 17.81 9.01
N PRO A 136 4.74 18.02 10.33
CA PRO A 136 3.46 18.45 10.90
C PRO A 136 2.92 19.75 10.29
N LYS A 137 3.80 20.70 9.97
CA LYS A 137 3.41 21.98 9.34
C LYS A 137 2.95 21.78 7.89
N VAL A 138 3.63 20.92 7.13
CA VAL A 138 3.23 20.56 5.76
C VAL A 138 1.85 19.90 5.77
N LEU A 139 1.62 18.93 6.67
CA LEU A 139 0.33 18.27 6.82
C LEU A 139 -0.76 19.26 7.23
N TYR A 140 -0.47 20.14 8.20
CA TYR A 140 -1.38 21.19 8.63
C TYR A 140 -1.78 22.09 7.45
N ASP A 141 -0.83 22.54 6.62
CA ASP A 141 -1.14 23.42 5.49
C ASP A 141 -1.99 22.74 4.41
N VAL A 142 -1.78 21.44 4.17
CA VAL A 142 -2.68 20.65 3.29
C VAL A 142 -4.09 20.69 3.84
N VAL A 143 -4.28 20.34 5.11
CA VAL A 143 -5.61 20.32 5.74
C VAL A 143 -6.24 21.70 5.77
N ALA A 144 -5.50 22.72 6.20
CA ALA A 144 -5.97 24.10 6.27
C ALA A 144 -6.36 24.67 4.90
N SER A 145 -5.64 24.30 3.82
CA SER A 145 -5.97 24.76 2.47
C SER A 145 -7.32 24.23 1.96
N VAL A 146 -7.78 23.09 2.48
CA VAL A 146 -9.05 22.45 2.11
C VAL A 146 -10.17 22.79 3.09
N ALA A 147 -9.89 22.77 4.39
CA ALA A 147 -10.89 22.89 5.45
C ALA A 147 -10.97 24.30 6.07
N GLY A 148 -9.92 25.11 5.93
CA GLY A 148 -9.82 26.46 6.49
C GLY A 148 -10.30 27.57 5.56
N THR A 149 -10.69 27.25 4.32
CA THR A 149 -11.21 28.21 3.32
C THR A 149 -12.73 28.45 3.44
N ARG A 150 -13.29 28.35 4.65
CA ARG A 150 -14.67 28.75 4.95
C ARG A 150 -14.74 30.10 5.62
#